data_AF-A0A7K6BKX0-F1
#
_entry.id   AF-A0A7K6BKX0-F1
#
_cell.length_a   1.000
_cell.length_b   1.000
_cell.length_c   1.000
_cell.angle_alpha   90.00
_cell.angle_beta   90.00
_cell.angle_gamma   90.00
#
_symmetry.space_group_name_H-M   'P 1'
#
loop_
_entity.id
_entity.type
_entity.pdbx_description
1 polymer ?
#
loop_
_entity_poly.entity_id
_entity_poly.type
_entity_poly.pdbx_seq_one_letter_code
_entity_poly.pdbx_strand_id
1 'polypeptide(L)'
;RLEMRNFGVKVCVIEPGYFKTMITNVENLEKSIYSAWEKLPQEIKMSYGESYLKQFAGLLKVLQKSCGSNLSLVTNCMEHALTSLHPRTRYSAGWDAKLLYLPLSYLPSALSDFL
;
A
#
# COMPACT_ATOMS: atom_id res chain seq x y z
N ARG A 1 -7.57 -6.77 16.65
CA ARG A 1 -7.11 -6.26 17.97
C ARG A 1 -8.01 -6.87 19.04
N LEU A 2 -7.75 -8.12 19.40
CA LEU A 2 -8.66 -8.95 20.22
C LEU A 2 -8.74 -8.46 21.68
N GLU A 3 -7.64 -7.92 22.20
CA GLU A 3 -7.54 -7.38 23.57
C GLU A 3 -8.56 -6.29 23.90
N MET A 4 -8.95 -5.46 22.92
CA MET A 4 -9.88 -4.34 23.15
C MET A 4 -11.33 -4.80 23.35
N ARG A 5 -11.63 -6.07 23.04
CA ARG A 5 -12.98 -6.63 23.12
C ARG A 5 -13.55 -6.59 24.54
N ASN A 6 -12.71 -6.80 25.55
CA ASN A 6 -13.12 -6.78 26.95
C ASN A 6 -13.54 -5.39 27.45
N PHE A 7 -13.12 -4.33 26.75
CA PHE A 7 -13.47 -2.94 27.05
C PHE A 7 -14.69 -2.45 26.26
N GLY A 8 -15.35 -3.32 25.49
CA GLY A 8 -16.45 -2.93 24.60
C GLY A 8 -16.02 -2.07 23.40
N VAL A 9 -14.71 -1.90 23.18
CA VAL A 9 -14.18 -1.06 22.11
C VAL A 9 -14.05 -1.86 20.82
N LYS A 10 -14.78 -1.44 19.79
CA LYS A 10 -14.68 -2.01 18.43
C LYS A 10 -13.53 -1.37 17.68
N VAL A 11 -12.66 -2.19 17.10
CA VAL A 11 -11.49 -1.73 16.34
C VAL A 11 -11.60 -2.24 14.91
N CYS A 12 -11.53 -1.31 13.95
CA CYS A 12 -11.59 -1.59 12.53
C CYS A 12 -10.27 -1.17 11.87
N VAL A 13 -9.79 -1.96 10.91
CA VAL A 13 -8.61 -1.64 10.09
C VAL A 13 -9.10 -1.25 8.69
N ILE A 14 -8.58 -0.15 8.17
CA ILE A 14 -8.87 0.30 6.80
C ILE A 14 -7.59 0.14 6.01
N GLU A 15 -7.63 -0.73 5.01
CA GLU A 15 -6.51 -1.10 4.14
C GLU A 15 -6.81 -0.50 2.75
N PRO A 16 -6.34 0.73 2.49
CA PRO A 16 -6.50 1.35 1.18
C PRO A 16 -5.52 0.72 0.17
N GLY A 17 -5.99 0.56 -1.07
CA GLY A 17 -5.14 0.35 -2.23
C GLY A 17 -4.38 1.61 -2.63
N TYR A 18 -3.87 1.64 -3.86
CA TYR A 18 -3.16 2.78 -4.39
C TYR A 18 -4.13 3.89 -4.81
N PHE A 19 -4.07 5.00 -4.09
CA PHE A 19 -4.84 6.20 -4.38
C PHE A 19 -3.93 7.39 -4.65
N LYS A 20 -4.37 8.28 -5.55
CA LYS A 20 -3.66 9.53 -5.87
C LYS A 20 -3.68 10.45 -4.66
N THR A 21 -2.59 10.43 -3.91
CA THR A 21 -2.33 11.30 -2.76
C THR A 21 -0.92 11.89 -2.86
N MET A 22 -0.56 12.79 -1.96
CA MET A 22 0.81 13.32 -1.88
C MET A 22 1.86 12.23 -1.60
N ILE A 23 1.46 11.13 -0.96
CA ILE A 23 2.32 9.97 -0.67
C ILE A 23 2.69 9.25 -1.97
N THR A 24 1.76 9.14 -2.92
CA THR A 24 1.97 8.49 -4.22
C THR A 24 2.40 9.47 -5.31
N ASN A 25 2.88 10.66 -4.96
CA ASN A 25 3.36 11.63 -5.93
C ASN A 25 4.71 11.15 -6.49
N VAL A 26 4.77 10.84 -7.78
CA VAL A 26 5.97 10.30 -8.43
C VAL A 26 7.15 11.25 -8.35
N GLU A 27 6.97 12.56 -8.47
CA GLU A 27 8.10 13.50 -8.39
C GLU A 27 8.72 13.46 -7.00
N ASN A 28 7.89 13.42 -5.96
CA ASN A 28 8.36 13.32 -4.57
C ASN A 28 9.01 11.97 -4.30
N LEU A 29 8.43 10.87 -4.79
CA LEU A 29 8.97 9.53 -4.64
C LEU A 29 10.30 9.37 -5.38
N GLU A 30 10.37 9.82 -6.63
CA GLU A 30 11.56 9.77 -7.47
C GLU A 30 12.70 10.56 -6.80
N LYS A 31 12.44 11.80 -6.37
CA LYS A 31 13.42 12.59 -5.60
C LYS A 31 13.88 11.89 -4.33
N SER A 32 12.95 11.33 -3.57
CA SER A 32 13.27 10.63 -2.30
C SER A 32 14.14 9.40 -2.55
N ILE A 33 13.87 8.64 -3.61
CA ILE A 33 14.63 7.46 -3.99
C ILE A 33 16.03 7.80 -4.48
N TYR A 34 16.17 8.81 -5.34
CA TYR A 34 17.49 9.26 -5.78
C TYR A 34 18.31 9.80 -4.60
N SER A 35 17.70 10.58 -3.69
CA SER A 35 18.38 11.07 -2.50
C SER A 35 18.80 9.93 -1.56
N ALA A 36 17.96 8.90 -1.40
CA ALA A 36 18.31 7.71 -0.64
C ALA A 36 19.44 6.95 -1.31
N TRP A 37 19.38 6.78 -2.64
CA TRP A 37 20.43 6.12 -3.43
C TRP A 37 21.76 6.80 -3.27
N GLU A 38 21.83 8.14 -3.39
CA GLU A 38 23.07 8.90 -3.24
C GLU A 38 23.76 8.67 -1.90
N LYS A 39 22.98 8.52 -0.82
CA LYS A 39 23.46 8.28 0.55
C LYS A 39 23.93 6.85 0.82
N LEU A 40 23.66 5.89 -0.09
CA LEU A 40 24.08 4.51 0.10
C LEU A 40 25.60 4.34 -0.04
N PRO A 41 26.22 3.46 0.76
CA PRO A 41 27.59 2.99 0.56
C PRO A 41 27.79 2.41 -0.84
N GLN A 42 29.01 2.56 -1.37
CA GLN A 42 29.35 2.12 -2.74
C GLN A 42 29.16 0.61 -2.93
N GLU A 43 29.46 -0.21 -1.92
CA GLU A 43 29.25 -1.66 -1.93
C GLU A 43 27.78 -2.02 -2.20
N ILE A 44 26.85 -1.33 -1.53
CA ILE A 44 25.41 -1.56 -1.69
C ILE A 44 24.94 -1.08 -3.06
N LYS A 45 25.42 0.07 -3.54
CA LYS A 45 25.13 0.57 -4.89
C LYS A 45 25.56 -0.41 -5.98
N MET A 46 26.72 -1.03 -5.82
CA MET A 46 27.21 -2.06 -6.74
C MET A 46 26.38 -3.35 -6.66
N SER A 47 25.98 -3.76 -5.46
CA SER A 47 25.16 -4.97 -5.26
C SER A 47 23.78 -4.85 -5.91
N TYR A 48 23.11 -3.70 -5.80
CA TYR A 48 21.81 -3.48 -6.47
C TYR A 48 21.97 -3.10 -7.94
N GLY A 49 23.01 -2.33 -8.27
CA GLY A 49 23.26 -1.80 -9.61
C GLY A 49 22.36 -0.62 -9.98
N GLU A 50 22.87 0.29 -10.82
CA GLU A 50 22.09 1.44 -11.30
C GLU A 50 20.91 1.05 -12.20
N SER A 51 20.98 -0.12 -12.84
CA SER A 51 19.90 -0.66 -13.65
C SER A 51 18.64 -0.93 -12.80
N TYR A 52 18.82 -1.42 -11.58
CA TYR A 52 17.73 -1.63 -10.62
C TYR A 52 17.05 -0.31 -10.26
N LEU A 53 17.84 0.74 -9.97
CA LEU A 53 17.31 2.07 -9.66
C LEU A 53 16.41 2.60 -10.78
N LYS A 54 16.88 2.50 -12.04
CA LYS A 54 16.11 2.95 -13.22
C LYS A 54 14.84 2.14 -13.41
N GLN A 55 14.91 0.81 -13.24
CA GLN A 55 13.74 -0.08 -13.33
C GLN A 55 12.72 0.24 -12.24
N PHE A 56 13.17 0.42 -11.00
CA PHE A 56 12.31 0.75 -9.87
C PHE A 56 11.63 2.12 -10.05
N ALA A 57 12.36 3.14 -10.49
CA ALA A 57 11.78 4.44 -10.83
C ALA A 57 10.73 4.34 -11.97
N GLY A 58 10.99 3.50 -12.97
CA GLY A 58 10.03 3.20 -14.04
C GLY A 58 8.77 2.50 -13.52
N LEU A 59 8.92 1.50 -12.64
CA LEU A 59 7.82 0.79 -12.02
C LEU A 59 6.91 1.73 -11.22
N LEU A 60 7.47 2.65 -10.44
CA LEU A 60 6.70 3.63 -9.69
C LEU A 60 5.87 4.56 -10.59
N LYS A 61 6.41 4.95 -11.75
CA LYS A 61 5.68 5.71 -12.76
C LYS A 61 4.47 4.94 -13.31
N VAL A 62 4.62 3.63 -13.52
CA VAL A 62 3.52 2.76 -13.95
C VAL A 62 2.47 2.59 -12.84
N LEU A 63 2.90 2.31 -11.62
CA LEU A 63 2.01 2.17 -10.46
C LEU A 63 1.18 3.43 -10.21
N GLN A 64 1.79 4.62 -10.34
CA GLN A 64 1.07 5.89 -10.19
C GLN A 64 -0.05 6.06 -11.23
N LYS A 65 0.17 5.61 -12.47
CA LYS A 65 -0.87 5.65 -13.51
C LYS A 65 -2.06 4.77 -13.13
N SER A 66 -1.82 3.67 -12.40
CA SER A 66 -2.86 2.77 -11.91
C SER A 66 -3.53 3.24 -10.60
N CYS A 67 -3.02 4.29 -9.94
CA CYS A 67 -3.63 4.82 -8.73
C CYS A 67 -5.06 5.34 -9.00
N GLY A 68 -6.01 4.90 -8.17
CA GLY A 68 -7.37 5.43 -8.19
C GLY A 68 -7.41 6.91 -7.81
N SER A 69 -8.14 7.73 -8.58
CA SER A 69 -8.39 9.14 -8.25
C SER A 69 -9.52 9.32 -7.23
N ASN A 70 -10.39 8.32 -7.09
CA ASN A 70 -11.57 8.43 -6.25
C ASN A 70 -11.27 8.11 -4.78
N LEU A 71 -10.86 9.13 -4.02
CA LEU A 71 -10.60 9.02 -2.57
C LEU A 71 -11.85 8.70 -1.74
N SER A 72 -13.05 8.91 -2.29
CA SER A 72 -14.29 8.62 -1.55
C SER A 72 -14.42 7.16 -1.16
N LEU A 73 -13.77 6.23 -1.86
CA LEU A 73 -13.75 4.82 -1.49
C LEU A 73 -13.17 4.58 -0.09
N VAL A 74 -12.16 5.37 0.29
CA VAL A 74 -11.55 5.29 1.62
C VAL A 74 -12.44 5.96 2.64
N THR A 75 -12.95 7.17 2.36
CA THR A 75 -13.79 7.91 3.30
C THR A 75 -15.12 7.20 3.56
N ASN A 76 -15.71 6.54 2.56
CA ASN A 76 -16.94 5.75 2.73
C ASN A 76 -16.68 4.52 3.62
N CYS A 77 -15.49 3.91 3.53
CA CYS A 77 -15.10 2.84 4.45
C CYS A 77 -14.95 3.38 5.88
N MET A 78 -14.37 4.57 6.05
CA MET A 78 -14.28 5.25 7.36
C MET A 78 -15.66 5.56 7.92
N GLU A 79 -16.53 6.14 7.11
CA GLU A 79 -17.90 6.47 7.49
C GLU A 79 -18.65 5.23 7.95
N HIS A 80 -18.64 4.16 7.14
CA HIS A 80 -19.29 2.90 7.52
C HIS A 80 -18.68 2.29 8.79
N ALA A 81 -17.36 2.38 8.99
CA ALA A 81 -16.73 1.86 10.20
C ALA A 81 -17.18 2.61 11.47
N LEU A 82 -17.52 3.89 11.34
CA LEU A 82 -17.95 4.75 12.44
C LEU A 82 -19.47 4.72 12.70
N THR A 83 -20.29 4.62 11.65
CA THR A 83 -21.75 4.76 11.75
C THR A 83 -22.49 3.42 11.85
N SER A 84 -21.85 2.31 11.49
CA SER A 84 -22.52 1.00 11.50
C SER A 84 -22.69 0.45 12.91
N LEU A 85 -23.86 -0.14 13.17
CA LEU A 85 -24.12 -0.89 14.40
C LEU A 85 -23.17 -2.09 14.55
N HIS A 86 -22.82 -2.73 13.43
CA HIS A 86 -21.95 -3.91 13.36
C HIS A 86 -20.84 -3.70 12.33
N PRO A 87 -19.83 -2.88 12.65
CA PRO A 87 -18.74 -2.59 11.72
C PRO A 87 -17.86 -3.82 11.52
N ARG A 88 -17.27 -3.95 10.32
CA ARG A 88 -16.34 -5.03 9.97
C ARG A 88 -14.98 -4.79 10.62
N THR A 89 -14.28 -5.86 10.98
CA THR A 89 -12.93 -5.71 11.55
C THR A 89 -11.90 -5.23 10.53
N ARG A 90 -12.11 -5.51 9.23
CA ARG A 90 -11.26 -5.07 8.12
C ARG A 90 -12.08 -4.52 6.96
N TYR A 91 -11.65 -3.39 6.42
CA TYR A 91 -12.21 -2.73 5.24
C TYR A 91 -11.11 -2.55 4.19
N SER A 92 -11.30 -3.16 3.03
CA SER A 92 -10.41 -2.94 1.87
C SER A 92 -11.02 -1.86 0.98
N ALA A 93 -10.34 -0.73 0.84
CA ALA A 93 -10.77 0.38 0.00
C ALA A 93 -9.99 0.36 -1.32
N GLY A 94 -10.70 0.29 -2.45
CA GLY A 94 -10.10 0.13 -3.79
C GLY A 94 -10.37 -1.24 -4.40
N TRP A 95 -10.33 -1.31 -5.73
CA TRP A 95 -10.52 -2.56 -6.48
C TRP A 95 -9.25 -3.41 -6.48
N ASP A 96 -8.09 -2.75 -6.57
CA ASP A 96 -6.76 -3.33 -6.44
C ASP A 96 -6.54 -4.00 -5.07
N ALA A 97 -6.95 -3.33 -3.98
CA ALA A 97 -6.94 -3.89 -2.63
C ALA A 97 -7.75 -5.19 -2.53
N LYS A 98 -8.90 -5.25 -3.22
CA LYS A 98 -9.81 -6.40 -3.15
C LYS A 98 -9.43 -7.54 -4.09
N LEU A 99 -8.84 -7.26 -5.25
CA LEU A 99 -8.57 -8.26 -6.29
C LEU A 99 -7.13 -8.75 -6.35
N LEU A 100 -6.16 -7.97 -5.87
CA LEU A 100 -4.75 -8.36 -5.90
C LEU A 100 -4.24 -8.72 -4.51
N TYR A 101 -4.34 -7.77 -3.58
CA TYR A 101 -3.77 -7.94 -2.24
C TYR A 101 -4.53 -8.95 -1.38
N LEU A 102 -5.86 -8.96 -1.47
CA LEU A 102 -6.67 -9.88 -0.69
C LEU A 102 -6.42 -11.35 -1.11
N PRO A 103 -6.47 -11.74 -2.40
CA PRO A 103 -6.14 -13.12 -2.80
C PRO A 103 -4.70 -13.51 -2.49
N LEU A 104 -3.74 -12.60 -2.71
CA LEU A 104 -2.33 -12.86 -2.40
C LEU A 104 -2.12 -13.14 -0.90
N SER A 105 -2.85 -12.44 -0.03
CA SER A 105 -2.78 -12.67 1.42
C SER A 105 -3.29 -14.04 1.88
N TYR A 106 -4.08 -14.72 1.05
CA TYR A 106 -4.58 -16.07 1.32
C TYR A 106 -3.82 -17.14 0.53
N LEU A 107 -2.87 -16.77 -0.34
CA LEU A 107 -2.07 -17.70 -1.12
C LEU A 107 -1.06 -18.43 -0.20
N PRO A 108 -0.75 -19.72 -0.45
CA PRO A 108 0.35 -20.41 0.23
C PRO A 108 1.67 -19.65 0.05
N SER A 109 2.49 -19.58 1.11
CA SER A 109 3.74 -18.81 1.10
C SER A 109 4.67 -19.15 -0.07
N ALA A 110 4.77 -20.43 -0.44
CA ALA A 110 5.59 -20.87 -1.58
C ALA A 110 5.15 -20.28 -2.93
N LEU A 111 3.85 -20.04 -3.12
CA LEU A 111 3.32 -19.42 -4.33
C LEU A 111 3.40 -17.90 -4.27
N SER A 112 3.25 -17.32 -3.07
CA SER A 112 3.40 -15.88 -2.88
C SER A 112 4.85 -15.41 -3.01
N ASP A 113 5.84 -16.21 -2.60
CA ASP A 113 7.26 -15.86 -2.68
C ASP A 113 7.83 -16.03 -4.11
N PHE A 114 7.17 -16.84 -4.94
CA PHE A 114 7.55 -17.05 -6.34
C PHE A 114 7.07 -15.92 -7.27
N LEU A 115 5.94 -15.28 -6.93
CA LEU A 115 5.32 -14.20 -7.70
C LEU A 115 5.99 -12.85 -7.44
#